data_AF-A0A6A7Y5K3-F1
#
_entry.id   AF-A0A6A7Y5K3-F1
#
_cell.length_a   1.000
_cell.length_b   1.000
_cell.length_c   1.000
_cell.angle_alpha   90.00
_cell.angle_beta   90.00
_cell.angle_gamma   90.00
#
_symmetry.space_group_name_H-M   'P 1'
#
loop_
_entity.id
_entity.type
_entity.pdbx_description
1 polymer ?
#
loop_
_entity_poly.entity_id
_entity_poly.type
_entity_poly.pdbx_seq_one_letter_code
_entity_poly.pdbx_strand_id
1 'polypeptide(L)'
;MAAGRMAPTLTNTDYVLAVPCRRYEGEYLYVVENTNGMRRLVRAEPVWGSADKLRLWRDNAHYPDQVVRRAVFDRFVIGRVIADIKTRDPAAMAALV
;
A
#
# COMPACT_ATOMS: atom_id res chain seq x y z
N MET A 1 -14.38 -13.55 -8.80
CA MET A 1 -13.85 -12.67 -7.73
C MET A 1 -13.09 -11.53 -8.39
N ALA A 2 -13.33 -10.27 -8.03
CA ALA A 2 -12.59 -9.15 -8.61
C ALA A 2 -11.12 -9.20 -8.16
N ALA A 3 -10.19 -8.91 -9.08
CA ALA A 3 -8.78 -8.84 -8.74
C ALA A 3 -8.52 -7.71 -7.72
N GLY A 4 -7.64 -7.98 -6.75
CA GLY A 4 -7.27 -7.01 -5.71
C GLY A 4 -6.65 -5.73 -6.28
N ARG A 5 -6.61 -4.67 -5.47
CA ARG A 5 -6.00 -3.38 -5.85
C ARG A 5 -4.54 -3.50 -6.28
N MET A 6 -3.82 -4.47 -5.73
CA MET A 6 -2.39 -4.69 -5.98
C MET A 6 -2.11 -5.86 -6.92
N ALA A 7 -3.14 -6.41 -7.59
CA ALA A 7 -2.93 -7.45 -8.60
C ALA A 7 -2.21 -6.86 -9.83
N PRO A 8 -1.29 -7.59 -10.50
CA PRO A 8 -0.96 -9.00 -10.27
C PRO A 8 0.07 -9.25 -9.17
N THR A 9 0.77 -8.21 -8.68
CA THR A 9 1.86 -8.35 -7.71
C THR A 9 1.43 -9.03 -6.42
N LEU A 10 0.29 -8.60 -5.87
CA LEU A 10 -0.35 -9.19 -4.69
C LEU A 10 -1.78 -9.62 -5.01
N THR A 11 -2.09 -10.85 -4.63
CA THR A 11 -3.44 -11.41 -4.68
C THR A 11 -4.17 -11.14 -3.36
N ASN A 12 -5.49 -11.37 -3.31
CA ASN A 12 -6.26 -11.19 -2.07
C ASN A 12 -5.92 -12.23 -0.98
N THR A 13 -5.13 -13.25 -1.30
CA THR A 13 -4.70 -14.31 -0.38
C THR A 13 -3.24 -14.16 0.07
N ASP A 14 -2.54 -13.17 -0.47
CA ASP A 14 -1.18 -12.85 -0.06
C ASP A 14 -1.20 -11.94 1.17
N TYR A 15 -0.18 -12.10 2.00
CA TYR A 15 0.04 -11.25 3.16
C TYR A 15 1.26 -10.36 2.94
N VAL A 16 1.38 -9.32 3.74
CA VAL A 16 2.56 -8.45 3.73
C VAL A 16 3.10 -8.29 5.15
N LEU A 17 4.42 -8.28 5.28
CA LEU A 17 5.07 -7.84 6.49
C LEU A 17 5.37 -6.35 6.36
N ALA A 18 4.93 -5.56 7.34
CA ALA A 18 5.15 -4.12 7.34
C ALA A 18 5.85 -3.68 8.63
N VAL A 19 6.72 -2.68 8.50
CA VAL A 19 7.29 -1.98 9.65
C VAL A 19 6.53 -0.65 9.86
N PRO A 20 6.28 -0.24 11.11
CA PRO A 20 5.61 1.02 11.38
C PRO A 20 6.37 2.20 10.79
N CYS A 21 5.65 3.10 10.11
CA CYS A 21 6.19 4.39 9.69
C CYS A 21 5.06 5.43 9.71
N ARG A 22 5.41 6.69 9.96
CA ARG A 22 4.47 7.82 10.11
C ARG A 22 4.71 8.94 9.08
N ARG A 23 5.59 8.67 8.12
CA ARG A 23 5.95 9.60 7.05
C ARG A 23 6.43 8.84 5.84
N TYR A 24 6.46 9.52 4.71
CA TYR A 24 7.14 9.05 3.50
C TYR A 24 8.64 8.85 3.75
N GLU A 25 9.15 7.66 3.48
CA GLU A 25 10.56 7.26 3.67
C GLU A 25 11.28 6.91 2.36
N GLY A 26 10.61 7.06 1.21
CA GLY A 26 11.14 6.70 -0.10
C GLY A 26 10.14 5.89 -0.94
N GLU A 27 10.61 5.38 -2.07
CA GLU A 27 9.77 4.65 -3.02
C GLU A 27 9.52 3.21 -2.53
N TYR A 28 8.35 3.01 -1.92
CA TYR A 28 7.95 1.73 -1.34
C TYR A 28 6.46 1.45 -1.56
N LEU A 29 6.06 0.24 -1.20
CA LEU A 29 4.68 -0.11 -0.94
C LEU A 29 4.33 0.26 0.51
N TYR A 30 3.25 1.00 0.69
CA TYR A 30 2.83 1.52 1.99
C TYR A 30 1.47 0.99 2.39
N VAL A 31 1.30 0.85 3.71
CA VAL A 31 0.00 0.66 4.35
C VAL A 31 -0.52 2.03 4.75
N VAL A 32 -1.66 2.41 4.20
CA VAL A 32 -2.39 3.63 4.55
C VAL A 32 -3.72 3.28 5.20
N GLU A 33 -4.10 4.03 6.22
CA GLU A 33 -5.38 3.91 6.91
C GLU A 33 -6.16 5.22 6.74
N ASN A 34 -7.37 5.14 6.23
CA ASN A 34 -8.22 6.33 6.12
C ASN A 34 -8.90 6.65 7.46
N THR A 35 -9.63 7.76 7.52
CA THR A 35 -10.40 8.19 8.71
C THR A 35 -11.44 7.19 9.20
N ASN A 36 -11.81 6.20 8.38
CA ASN A 36 -12.80 5.19 8.73
C ASN A 36 -12.13 3.86 9.16
N GLY A 37 -10.81 3.87 9.41
CA GLY A 37 -10.05 2.68 9.82
C GLY A 37 -9.79 1.67 8.70
N MET A 38 -10.18 1.97 7.45
CA MET A 38 -9.97 1.07 6.32
C MET A 38 -8.53 1.16 5.83
N ARG A 39 -7.81 0.05 5.98
CA ARG A 39 -6.42 -0.13 5.55
C ARG A 39 -6.33 -0.51 4.09
N ARG A 40 -5.35 0.04 3.38
CA ARG A 40 -5.11 -0.20 1.96
C ARG A 40 -3.62 -0.19 1.67
N LEU A 41 -3.23 -0.93 0.65
CA LEU A 41 -1.89 -0.88 0.09
C LEU A 41 -1.83 0.15 -1.05
N VAL A 42 -0.72 0.87 -1.13
CA VAL A 42 -0.46 1.88 -2.17
C VAL A 42 1.04 2.05 -2.41
N ARG A 43 1.47 2.14 -3.66
CA ARG A 43 2.83 2.58 -3.98
C ARG A 43 2.91 4.09 -3.94
N ALA A 44 4.06 4.62 -3.53
CA ALA A 44 4.27 6.07 -3.47
C ALA A 44 5.65 6.45 -4.03
N GLU A 45 5.68 7.44 -4.91
CA GLU A 45 6.90 8.00 -5.52
C GLU A 45 6.82 9.53 -5.56
N PRO A 46 7.95 10.24 -5.56
CA PRO A 46 7.94 11.69 -5.70
C PRO A 46 7.50 12.08 -7.12
N VAL A 47 6.70 13.15 -7.22
CA VAL A 47 6.39 13.73 -8.53
C VAL A 47 7.60 14.54 -9.00
N TRP A 48 8.13 14.22 -10.17
CA TRP A 48 9.25 14.96 -10.75
C TRP A 48 8.92 16.45 -10.90
N GLY A 49 9.85 17.33 -10.51
CA GLY A 49 9.65 18.77 -10.52
C GLY A 49 8.80 19.31 -9.36
N SER A 50 8.40 18.49 -8.38
CA SER A 50 7.67 18.93 -7.19
C SER A 50 8.29 18.34 -5.92
N ALA A 51 8.69 19.22 -4.99
CA ALA A 51 9.28 18.80 -3.72
C ALA A 51 8.23 18.24 -2.73
N ASP A 52 6.97 18.64 -2.87
CA ASP A 52 5.91 18.42 -1.89
C ASP A 52 4.84 17.43 -2.34
N LYS A 53 4.91 16.88 -3.56
CA LYS A 53 3.89 15.96 -4.09
C LYS A 53 4.40 14.54 -4.24
N LEU A 54 3.50 13.61 -3.96
CA LEU A 54 3.68 12.19 -4.16
C LEU A 54 2.61 11.71 -5.15
N ARG A 55 3.02 10.87 -6.11
CA ARG A 55 2.11 10.06 -6.89
C ARG A 55 1.87 8.76 -6.14
N LEU A 56 0.60 8.44 -5.97
CA LEU A 56 0.12 7.23 -5.33
C LEU A 56 -0.58 6.36 -6.36
N TRP A 57 -0.18 5.11 -6.50
CA TRP A 57 -0.80 4.19 -7.46
C TRP A 57 -0.91 2.78 -6.90
N ARG A 58 -1.61 1.94 -7.64
CA ARG A 58 -1.77 0.53 -7.34
C ARG A 58 -1.45 -0.28 -8.59
N ASP A 59 -1.01 -1.51 -8.40
CA ASP A 59 -0.52 -2.34 -9.52
C ASP A 59 -1.66 -2.80 -10.44
N ASN A 60 -2.90 -2.76 -9.95
CA ASN A 60 -4.06 -3.04 -10.77
C ASN A 60 -4.47 -1.79 -11.56
N ALA A 61 -4.29 -1.86 -12.88
CA ALA A 61 -4.54 -0.77 -13.83
C ALA A 61 -5.99 -0.24 -13.84
N HIS A 62 -6.96 -0.98 -13.27
CA HIS A 62 -8.32 -0.48 -13.12
C HIS A 62 -8.46 0.64 -12.07
N TYR A 63 -7.45 0.83 -11.23
CA TYR A 63 -7.44 1.86 -10.21
C TYR A 63 -6.64 3.07 -10.68
N PRO A 64 -7.23 4.28 -10.67
CA PRO A 64 -6.52 5.47 -11.08
C PRO A 64 -5.45 5.87 -10.05
N ASP A 65 -4.43 6.52 -10.59
CA ASP A 65 -3.40 7.17 -9.81
C ASP A 65 -3.97 8.40 -9.09
N GLN A 66 -3.31 8.79 -8.01
CA GLN A 66 -3.65 9.97 -7.23
C GLN A 66 -2.38 10.76 -6.94
N VAL A 67 -2.40 12.06 -7.22
CA VAL A 67 -1.33 12.96 -6.78
C VAL A 67 -1.79 13.65 -5.50
N VAL A 68 -1.01 13.51 -4.43
CA VAL A 68 -1.31 14.12 -3.13
C VAL A 68 -0.11 14.92 -2.64
N ARG A 69 -0.33 15.85 -1.72
CA ARG A 69 0.77 16.47 -0.97
C ARG A 69 1.35 15.47 0.02
N ARG A 70 2.67 15.51 0.22
CA ARG A 70 3.39 14.67 1.20
C ARG A 70 2.80 14.79 2.59
N ALA A 71 2.50 16.00 3.05
CA ALA A 71 1.85 16.22 4.35
C ALA A 71 0.49 15.54 4.47
N VAL A 72 -0.25 15.38 3.36
CA VAL A 72 -1.52 14.64 3.36
C VAL A 72 -1.26 13.14 3.46
N PHE A 73 -0.26 12.63 2.72
CA PHE A 73 0.15 11.23 2.81
C PHE A 73 0.61 10.84 4.22
N ASP A 74 1.46 11.67 4.84
CA ASP A 74 2.02 11.43 6.18
C ASP A 74 0.94 11.31 7.26
N ARG A 75 -0.24 11.90 7.06
CA ARG A 75 -1.39 11.76 7.98
C ARG A 75 -2.05 10.38 7.94
N PHE A 76 -1.92 9.64 6.85
CA PHE A 76 -2.62 8.39 6.62
C PHE A 76 -1.69 7.17 6.59
N VAL A 77 -0.38 7.37 6.42
CA VAL A 77 0.58 6.27 6.42
C VAL A 77 0.76 5.70 7.82
N ILE A 78 0.70 4.38 7.92
CA ILE A 78 0.90 3.64 9.17
C ILE A 78 2.04 2.63 9.10
N GLY A 79 2.54 2.32 7.90
CA GLY A 79 3.67 1.41 7.73
C GLY A 79 4.16 1.32 6.28
N ARG A 80 5.38 0.81 6.12
CA ARG A 80 5.93 0.42 4.82
C ARG A 80 6.11 -1.10 4.78
N VAL A 81 5.76 -1.70 3.66
CA VAL A 81 5.93 -3.12 3.42
C VAL A 81 7.41 -3.43 3.22
N ILE A 82 7.88 -4.47 3.90
CA ILE A 82 9.26 -4.96 3.84
C ILE A 82 9.36 -6.36 3.22
N ALA A 83 8.27 -7.11 3.16
CA ALA A 83 8.22 -8.40 2.49
C ALA A 83 6.79 -8.74 2.05
N ASP A 84 6.70 -9.41 0.90
CA ASP A 84 5.49 -10.07 0.43
C ASP A 84 5.52 -11.53 0.91
N ILE A 85 4.39 -12.02 1.42
CA ILE A 85 4.25 -13.39 1.93
C ILE A 85 3.25 -14.12 1.04
N LYS A 86 3.77 -15.04 0.23
CA LYS A 86 2.96 -15.90 -0.64
C LYS A 86 2.49 -17.12 0.14
N THR A 87 1.18 -17.29 0.21
CA THR A 87 0.57 -18.34 1.03
C THR A 87 0.36 -19.62 0.23
N ARG A 88 0.85 -20.76 0.74
CA ARG A 88 0.57 -22.09 0.15
C ARG A 88 -0.83 -22.60 0.50
N ASP A 89 -1.26 -22.36 1.74
CA ASP A 89 -2.60 -22.67 2.24
C ASP A 89 -3.24 -21.39 2.81
N PRO A 90 -4.03 -20.67 2.00
CA PRO A 90 -4.69 -19.42 2.43
C PRO A 90 -5.59 -19.58 3.65
N ALA A 91 -6.24 -20.74 3.81
CA ALA A 91 -7.16 -20.99 4.92
C ALA A 91 -6.39 -21.19 6.23
N ALA A 92 -5.30 -21.96 6.21
CA ALA A 92 -4.45 -22.15 7.37
C ALA A 92 -3.80 -20.84 7.84
N MET A 93 -3.33 -20.00 6.91
CA MET A 93 -2.76 -18.69 7.27
C MET A 93 -3.80 -17.74 7.85
N ALA A 94 -5.02 -17.70 7.29
CA ALA A 94 -6.10 -16.85 7.80
C ALA A 94 -6.50 -17.17 9.24
N ALA A 95 -6.27 -18.41 9.70
CA ALA A 95 -6.52 -18.80 11.10
C ALA A 95 -5.50 -18.25 12.10
N LEU A 96 -4.39 -17.66 11.64
CA LEU A 96 -3.29 -17.15 12.49
C LEU A 96 -3.32 -15.63 12.72
N VAL A 97 -4.16 -14.89 11.99
CA VAL A 97 -4.11 -13.41 11.89
C VAL A 97 -5.42 -12.74 12.24
#